data_AF-A0A354Q7D7-F1
#
_entry.id   AF-A0A354Q7D7-F1
#
_cell.length_a   1.000
_cell.length_b   1.000
_cell.length_c   1.000
_cell.angle_alpha   90.00
_cell.angle_beta   90.00
_cell.angle_gamma   90.00
#
_symmetry.space_group_name_H-M   'P 1'
#
loop_
_entity.id
_entity.type
_entity.pdbx_description
1 polymer ?
#
loop_
_entity_poly.entity_id
_entity_poly.type
_entity_poly.pdbx_seq_one_letter_code
_entity_poly.pdbx_strand_id
1 'polypeptide(L)' 'MNVSTFRALVVSKTDEKTFTREITERSISDLPEGEVLIRVHFSSLN' A
#
# COMPACT_ATOMS: atom_id res chain seq x y z
N MET A 1 -19.66 -7.87 6.80
CA MET A 1 -18.33 -7.71 7.44
C MET A 1 -17.77 -6.38 6.97
N ASN A 2 -17.28 -5.53 7.87
CA ASN A 2 -16.62 -4.29 7.45
C ASN A 2 -15.24 -4.62 6.88
N VAL A 3 -15.01 -4.24 5.62
CA VAL A 3 -13.69 -4.31 5.00
C VAL A 3 -12.83 -3.24 5.65
N SER A 4 -11.74 -3.65 6.29
CA SER A 4 -10.78 -2.70 6.86
C SER A 4 -9.81 -2.26 5.77
N THR A 5 -9.81 -0.97 5.47
CA THR A 5 -8.99 -0.37 4.42
C THR A 5 -7.95 0.59 4.98
N PHE A 6 -6.90 0.83 4.21
CA PHE A 6 -5.86 1.81 4.49
C PHE A 6 -5.38 2.48 3.21
N ARG A 7 -4.73 3.65 3.33
CA ARG A 7 -4.13 4.35 2.19
C ARG A 7 -2.64 4.01 2.09
N ALA A 8 -2.18 3.77 0.86
CA ALA A 8 -0.77 3.49 0.58
C ALA A 8 -0.30 4.27 -0.65
N LEU A 9 0.98 4.64 -0.70
CA LEU A 9 1.63 5.06 -1.93
C LEU A 9 2.01 3.80 -2.73
N VAL A 10 1.38 3.59 -3.87
CA VAL A 10 1.59 2.42 -4.73
C VAL A 10 2.39 2.83 -5.95
N VAL A 11 3.37 2.00 -6.33
CA VAL A 11 4.10 2.12 -7.59
C VAL A 11 3.71 0.94 -8.48
N SER A 12 3.21 1.24 -9.67
CA SER A 12 2.83 0.23 -10.67
C SER A 12 3.55 0.48 -11.99
N LYS A 13 3.83 -0.61 -12.71
CA LYS A 13 4.36 -0.56 -14.08
C LYS A 13 3.19 -0.70 -15.04
N THR A 14 3.02 0.25 -15.96
CA THR A 14 1.89 0.23 -16.91
C THR A 14 2.33 -0.33 -18.26
N ASP A 15 3.34 0.28 -18.88
CA ASP A 15 3.90 -0.08 -20.19
C ASP A 15 5.41 -0.30 -20.11
N GLU A 16 6.05 -0.57 -21.24
CA GLU A 16 7.51 -0.61 -21.31
C GLU A 16 8.12 0.70 -20.81
N LYS A 17 8.78 0.62 -19.64
CA LYS A 17 9.50 1.70 -18.96
C LYS A 17 8.65 2.83 -18.37
N THR A 18 7.32 2.67 -18.30
CA THR A 18 6.44 3.65 -17.63
C THR A 18 6.05 3.19 -16.23
N PHE A 19 6.21 4.07 -15.25
CA PHE A 19 5.84 3.84 -13.85
C PHE A 19 4.89 4.94 -13.34
N THR A 20 3.78 4.52 -12.73
CA THR A 20 2.81 5.39 -12.08
C THR A 20 2.96 5.30 -10.57
N ARG A 21 2.78 6.43 -9.88
CA ARG A 21 2.82 6.53 -8.41
C ARG A 21 1.57 7.24 -7.93
N GLU A 22 0.82 6.60 -7.04
CA GLU A 22 -0.48 7.11 -6.61
C GLU A 22 -0.78 6.74 -5.15
N ILE A 23 -1.56 7.59 -4.47
CA ILE A 23 -2.11 7.26 -3.16
C ILE A 23 -3.42 6.51 -3.38
N THR A 24 -3.43 5.22 -3.05
CA THR A 24 -4.53 4.30 -3.34
C THR A 24 -5.06 3.69 -2.05
N GLU A 25 -6.38 3.46 -1.99
CA GLU A 25 -7.01 2.70 -0.91
C GLU A 25 -6.81 1.20 -1.15
N ARG A 26 -6.41 0.47 -0.11
CA ARG A 26 -6.09 -0.97 -0.14
C ARG A 26 -6.76 -1.69 1.03
N SER A 27 -7.03 -2.97 0.85
CA SER A 27 -7.56 -3.82 1.93
C SER A 27 -6.42 -4.34 2.80
N ILE A 28 -6.64 -4.52 4.10
CA ILE A 28 -5.67 -5.22 4.98
C ILE A 28 -5.34 -6.62 4.43
N SER A 29 -6.28 -7.28 3.76
CA SER A 29 -6.04 -8.57 3.10
C SER A 29 -5.03 -8.54 1.96
N ASP A 30 -4.67 -7.35 1.46
CA ASP A 30 -3.69 -7.17 0.40
C ASP A 30 -2.24 -7.17 0.93
N LEU A 31 -2.06 -7.13 2.26
CA LEU A 31 -0.75 -7.22 2.88
C LEU A 31 -0.22 -8.65 2.78
N PRO A 32 1.11 -8.84 2.64
CA PRO A 32 1.71 -10.16 2.73
C PRO A 32 1.50 -10.77 4.12
N GLU A 33 1.62 -12.09 4.22
CA GLU A 33 1.53 -12.80 5.50
C GLU A 33 2.60 -12.32 6.50
N GLY A 34 2.22 -12.20 7.76
CA GLY A 34 3.09 -11.80 8.86
C GLY A 34 2.42 -11.94 10.22
N GLU A 35 3.24 -12.02 11.27
CA GLU A 35 2.76 -12.25 12.65
C GLU A 35 2.30 -10.97 13.36
N VAL A 36 2.73 -9.80 12.89
CA VAL A 36 2.49 -8.50 13.53
C VAL A 36 1.94 -7.51 12.51
N LEU A 37 0.82 -6.87 12.85
CA LEU A 37 0.23 -5.76 12.09
C LEU A 37 0.59 -4.42 12.72
N ILE A 38 1.18 -3.51 11.94
CA ILE A 38 1.62 -2.20 12.41
C ILE A 38 0.79 -1.10 11.73
N ARG A 39 0.24 -0.19 12.53
CA ARG A 39 -0.32 1.08 12.03
C ARG A 39 0.81 2.12 11.93
N VAL A 40 1.26 2.41 10.72
CA VAL A 40 2.33 3.38 10.48
C VAL A 40 1.79 4.80 10.71
N HIS A 41 2.37 5.53 11.66
CA HIS A 41 2.05 6.94 11.91
C HIS A 41 3.00 7.89 11.15
N PHE A 42 4.26 7.49 10.99
CA PHE A 42 5.29 8.30 10.34
C PHE A 42 6.23 7.42 9.53
N SER A 43 6.71 7.97 8.40
CA SER A 43 7.77 7.40 7.57
C SER A 43 8.58 8.57 7.00
N SER A 44 9.89 8.39 6.83
CA SER A 44 10.72 9.35 6.09
C SER A 44 10.69 9.06 4.59
N LEU A 45 11.02 10.07 3.79
CA LEU A 45 11.52 9.89 2.44
C LEU A 45 13.04 9.83 2.55
N ASN A 46 13.64 8.72 2.13
CA ASN A 46 15.09 8.52 2.16
C ASN A 46 15.68 8.58 0.76
#